data_AF-A0A8B8XWU8-F1
#
_entry.id   AF-A0A8B8XWU8-F1
#
_cell.length_a   1.000
_cell.length_b   1.000
_cell.length_c   1.000
_cell.angle_alpha   90.00
_cell.angle_beta   90.00
_cell.angle_gamma   90.00
#
_symmetry.space_group_name_H-M   'P 1'
#
loop_
_entity.id
_entity.type
_entity.pdbx_description
1 polymer ?
#
loop_
_entity_poly.entity_id
_entity_poly.type
_entity_poly.pdbx_seq_one_letter_code
_entity_poly.pdbx_strand_id
1 'polypeptide(L)'
;MVFFSESLGIPSLRVLAQKLLELLFDYEVEKEPLLFHVFSNAGVMLYRYVLELLQTHRRFCHLRVVGTIFDSGPGDGNLLGALRALAAVLEHRPAALRLLLLMAFALVAVLFHVLLAPLTSLFHTHFYDRLLDAASRWPELYLYSRADEVVLARDVERMVEARLAHRVLVHSVDFVSSAHVSHLRDYPTYYTSLCVNFMRSCVQC
;
A
#
# COMPACT_ATOMS: atom_id res chain seq x y z
N MET A 1 -9.16 7.05 -11.02
CA MET A 1 -8.95 8.41 -10.48
C MET A 1 -7.82 8.48 -9.45
N VAL A 2 -7.64 7.46 -8.60
CA VAL A 2 -6.58 7.43 -7.56
C VAL A 2 -5.16 7.57 -8.13
N PHE A 3 -4.86 6.91 -9.25
CA PHE A 3 -3.55 7.00 -9.92
C PHE A 3 -3.12 8.44 -10.26
N PHE A 4 -4.03 9.26 -10.77
CA PHE A 4 -3.76 10.66 -11.12
C PHE A 4 -3.76 11.59 -9.91
N SER A 5 -4.61 11.28 -8.93
CA SER A 5 -4.71 12.09 -7.72
C SER A 5 -3.51 11.89 -6.80
N GLU A 6 -2.86 10.71 -6.86
CA GLU A 6 -1.69 10.37 -6.07
C GLU A 6 -0.55 11.35 -6.34
N SER A 7 -0.27 11.65 -7.61
CA SER A 7 0.77 12.60 -8.03
C SER A 7 0.53 14.02 -7.54
N LEU A 8 -0.70 14.38 -7.14
CA LEU A 8 -1.02 15.69 -6.57
C LEU A 8 -1.11 15.64 -5.03
N GLY A 9 -0.78 14.51 -4.41
CA GLY A 9 -0.85 14.32 -2.98
C GLY A 9 -2.27 14.38 -2.44
N ILE A 10 -3.12 13.40 -2.79
CA ILE A 10 -4.54 13.26 -2.41
C ILE A 10 -4.87 13.84 -1.02
N PRO A 11 -5.28 15.13 -0.90
CA PRO A 11 -5.47 15.76 0.41
C PRO A 11 -6.60 15.10 1.20
N SER A 12 -7.59 14.55 0.52
CA SER A 12 -8.67 13.79 1.14
C SER A 12 -8.19 12.52 1.83
N LEU A 13 -7.12 11.86 1.37
CA LEU A 13 -6.54 10.72 2.08
C LEU A 13 -5.83 11.16 3.37
N ARG A 14 -5.20 12.33 3.40
CA ARG A 14 -4.62 12.87 4.63
C ARG A 14 -5.69 13.16 5.67
N VAL A 15 -6.81 13.78 5.25
CA VAL A 15 -7.97 14.01 6.13
C VAL A 15 -8.55 12.69 6.62
N LEU A 16 -8.65 11.68 5.75
CA LEU A 16 -9.13 10.35 6.13
C LEU A 16 -8.18 9.66 7.13
N ALA A 17 -6.86 9.74 6.91
CA ALA A 17 -5.86 9.19 7.82
C ALA A 17 -5.94 9.86 9.20
N GLN A 18 -6.12 11.18 9.23
CA GLN A 18 -6.31 11.92 10.47
C GLN A 18 -7.58 11.46 11.20
N LYS A 19 -8.72 11.38 10.51
CA LYS A 19 -9.97 10.88 11.11
C LYS A 19 -9.82 9.46 11.65
N LEU A 20 -9.13 8.58 10.92
CA LEU A 20 -8.88 7.21 11.37
C LEU A 20 -8.07 7.16 12.66
N LEU A 21 -7.05 8.01 12.80
CA LEU A 21 -6.26 8.12 14.03
C LEU A 21 -7.05 8.77 15.18
N GLU A 22 -7.91 9.75 14.87
CA GLU A 22 -8.79 10.40 15.86
C GLU A 22 -9.79 9.42 16.48
N LEU A 23 -10.30 8.45 15.72
CA LEU A 23 -11.18 7.40 16.25
C LEU A 23 -10.54 6.64 17.41
N LEU A 24 -9.22 6.45 17.42
CA LEU A 24 -8.55 5.76 18.53
C LEU A 24 -8.73 6.49 19.86
N PHE A 25 -8.80 7.83 19.83
CA PHE A 25 -9.06 8.65 21.01
C PHE A 25 -10.54 8.67 21.35
N ASP A 26 -11.42 8.71 20.34
CA ASP A 26 -12.87 8.70 20.56
C ASP A 26 -13.34 7.41 21.22
N TYR A 27 -12.65 6.29 20.98
CA TYR A 27 -12.88 5.00 21.62
C TYR A 27 -11.99 4.72 22.84
N GLU A 28 -11.16 5.68 23.27
CA GLU A 28 -10.25 5.56 24.43
C GLU A 28 -9.26 4.37 24.36
N VAL A 29 -8.78 4.05 23.15
CA VAL A 29 -7.83 2.96 22.88
C VAL A 29 -6.47 3.48 22.39
N GLU A 30 -6.17 4.77 22.54
CA GLU A 30 -4.93 5.39 22.03
C GLU A 30 -3.65 4.85 22.71
N LYS A 31 -3.80 4.22 23.88
CA LYS A 31 -2.70 3.59 24.62
C LYS A 31 -2.47 2.13 24.25
N GLU A 32 -3.40 1.52 23.53
CA GLU A 32 -3.31 0.12 23.15
C GLU A 32 -2.28 -0.09 22.03
N PRO A 33 -1.64 -1.28 21.95
CA PRO A 33 -0.78 -1.64 20.83
C PRO A 33 -1.53 -1.61 19.49
N LEU A 34 -1.01 -0.85 18.53
CA LEU A 34 -1.59 -0.71 17.20
C LEU A 34 -0.84 -1.55 16.18
N LEU A 35 -1.58 -2.39 15.45
CA LEU A 35 -1.10 -3.10 14.27
C LEU A 35 -1.90 -2.64 13.06
N PHE A 36 -1.20 -2.23 12.00
CA PHE A 36 -1.84 -1.88 10.72
C PHE A 36 -1.83 -3.07 9.79
N HIS A 37 -2.97 -3.38 9.18
CA HIS A 37 -3.07 -4.35 8.09
C HIS A 37 -3.52 -3.61 6.84
N VAL A 38 -2.61 -3.47 5.89
CA VAL A 38 -2.71 -2.54 4.77
C VAL A 38 -2.86 -3.33 3.48
N PHE A 39 -4.00 -3.17 2.82
CA PHE A 39 -4.34 -3.89 1.59
C PHE A 39 -4.12 -3.05 0.34
N SER A 40 -3.41 -3.62 -0.63
CA SER A 40 -3.16 -3.03 -1.95
C SER A 40 -2.50 -1.65 -1.90
N ASN A 41 -2.21 -1.08 -3.06
CA ASN A 41 -1.59 0.25 -3.15
C ASN A 41 -2.49 1.36 -2.60
N ALA A 42 -3.82 1.23 -2.67
CA ALA A 42 -4.73 2.20 -2.10
C ALA A 42 -4.62 2.29 -0.57
N GLY A 43 -4.52 1.15 0.11
CA GLY A 43 -4.24 1.12 1.54
C GLY A 43 -2.88 1.73 1.86
N VAL A 44 -1.86 1.41 1.06
CA VAL A 44 -0.51 1.97 1.25
C VAL A 44 -0.50 3.49 1.09
N MET A 45 -1.20 4.02 0.09
CA MET A 45 -1.33 5.47 -0.11
C MET A 45 -1.97 6.17 1.09
N LEU A 46 -2.94 5.54 1.76
CA LEU A 46 -3.51 6.06 3.01
C LEU A 46 -2.49 5.94 4.15
N TYR A 47 -1.86 4.77 4.28
CA TYR A 47 -0.89 4.46 5.32
C TYR A 47 0.32 5.41 5.30
N ARG A 48 0.77 5.89 4.13
CA ARG A 48 1.83 6.91 4.05
C ARG A 48 1.49 8.17 4.84
N TYR A 49 0.22 8.59 4.83
CA TYR A 49 -0.24 9.77 5.55
C TYR A 49 -0.41 9.47 7.03
N VAL A 50 -0.80 8.24 7.39
CA VAL A 50 -0.76 7.76 8.78
C VAL A 50 0.67 7.89 9.32
N LEU A 51 1.68 7.39 8.59
CA LEU A 51 3.10 7.52 8.97
C LEU A 51 3.52 8.99 9.15
N GLU A 52 3.17 9.87 8.20
CA GLU A 52 3.47 11.29 8.28
C GLU A 52 2.84 11.94 9.52
N LEU A 53 1.57 11.63 9.79
CA LEU A 53 0.82 12.17 10.93
C LEU A 53 1.38 11.67 12.27
N LEU A 54 1.77 10.40 12.36
CA LEU A 54 2.42 9.83 13.54
C LEU A 54 3.74 10.55 13.87
N GLN A 55 4.48 11.02 12.86
CA GLN A 55 5.76 11.70 13.04
C GLN A 55 5.62 13.20 13.30
N THR A 56 4.70 13.86 12.59
CA THR A 56 4.62 15.34 12.57
C THR A 56 3.59 15.91 13.53
N HIS A 57 2.55 15.15 13.87
CA HIS A 57 1.45 15.66 14.67
C HIS A 57 1.61 15.26 16.14
N ARG A 58 1.79 16.25 17.03
CA ARG A 58 1.99 16.01 18.48
C ARG A 58 0.89 15.18 19.14
N ARG A 59 -0.33 15.20 18.61
CA ARG A 59 -1.44 14.40 19.13
C ARG A 59 -1.24 12.91 18.85
N PHE A 60 -0.54 12.53 17.78
CA PHE A 60 -0.43 11.12 17.37
C PHE A 60 0.93 10.50 17.66
N CYS A 61 1.94 11.32 18.02
CA CYS A 61 3.31 10.85 18.23
C CYS A 61 3.49 9.90 19.43
N HIS A 62 2.48 9.74 20.28
CA HIS A 62 2.48 8.81 21.41
C HIS A 62 1.77 7.48 21.12
N LEU A 63 1.15 7.34 19.95
CA LEU A 63 0.48 6.09 19.55
C LEU A 63 1.51 4.97 19.40
N ARG A 64 1.26 3.83 20.05
CA ARG A 64 2.20 2.69 20.08
C ARG A 64 1.97 1.76 18.90
N VAL A 65 2.59 2.05 17.76
CA VAL A 65 2.58 1.12 16.62
C VAL A 65 3.56 -0.03 16.85
N VAL A 66 3.05 -1.26 16.87
CA VAL A 66 3.85 -2.47 17.14
C VAL A 66 4.20 -3.28 15.90
N GLY A 67 3.52 -3.04 14.78
CA GLY A 67 3.85 -3.71 13.53
C GLY A 67 2.93 -3.32 12.38
N THR A 68 3.29 -3.73 11.18
CA THR A 68 2.47 -3.52 9.97
C THR A 68 2.52 -4.72 9.05
N ILE A 69 1.36 -5.15 8.57
CA ILE A 69 1.21 -6.17 7.54
C ILE A 69 0.81 -5.46 6.25
N PHE A 70 1.56 -5.70 5.18
CA PHE A 70 1.21 -5.31 3.82
C PHE A 70 0.71 -6.53 3.06
N ASP A 71 -0.52 -6.45 2.57
CA ASP A 71 -1.15 -7.49 1.75
C ASP A 71 -1.29 -6.96 0.31
N SER A 72 -0.63 -7.65 -0.62
CA SER A 72 -0.63 -7.33 -2.05
C SER A 72 -0.13 -5.90 -2.33
N GLY A 73 0.91 -5.47 -1.61
CA GLY A 73 1.52 -4.16 -1.72
C GLY A 73 2.83 -4.07 -0.92
N PRO A 74 3.60 -2.97 -1.06
CA PRO A 74 3.42 -1.87 -2.00
C PRO A 74 4.01 -2.20 -3.38
N GLY A 75 3.41 -1.66 -4.43
CA GLY A 75 3.92 -1.70 -5.81
C GLY A 75 4.24 -0.31 -6.35
N ASP A 76 5.25 -0.20 -7.20
CA ASP A 76 5.80 1.08 -7.72
C ASP A 76 4.94 1.68 -8.87
N GLY A 77 3.62 1.49 -8.79
CA GLY A 77 2.65 2.21 -9.61
C GLY A 77 2.94 2.27 -11.12
N ASN A 78 3.38 1.18 -11.75
CA ASN A 78 3.65 1.22 -13.19
C ASN A 78 2.34 1.33 -14.01
N LEU A 79 2.38 2.12 -15.10
CA LEU A 79 1.26 2.30 -16.03
C LEU A 79 0.67 0.96 -16.50
N LEU A 80 1.54 -0.05 -16.64
CA LEU A 80 1.17 -1.40 -17.05
C LEU A 80 0.28 -2.10 -16.00
N GLY A 81 0.57 -1.95 -14.71
CA GLY A 81 -0.21 -2.47 -13.59
C GLY A 81 -1.56 -1.78 -13.50
N ALA A 82 -1.61 -0.46 -13.72
CA ALA A 82 -2.87 0.27 -13.81
C ALA A 82 -3.74 -0.20 -15.00
N LEU A 83 -3.11 -0.46 -16.16
CA LEU A 83 -3.77 -1.04 -17.32
C LEU A 83 -4.27 -2.47 -17.06
N ARG A 84 -3.48 -3.31 -16.37
CA ARG A 84 -3.88 -4.67 -15.98
C ARG A 84 -5.03 -4.67 -15.00
N ALA A 85 -4.98 -3.82 -13.97
CA ALA A 85 -6.08 -3.65 -13.02
C ALA A 85 -7.37 -3.22 -13.73
N LEU A 86 -7.28 -2.26 -14.67
CA LEU A 86 -8.42 -1.86 -15.48
C LEU A 86 -8.89 -3.00 -16.40
N ALA A 87 -7.98 -3.78 -16.99
CA ALA A 87 -8.32 -4.92 -17.82
C ALA A 87 -9.07 -6.02 -17.03
N ALA A 88 -8.66 -6.30 -15.80
CA ALA A 88 -9.33 -7.22 -14.89
C ALA A 88 -10.76 -6.74 -14.54
N VAL A 89 -10.92 -5.45 -14.25
CA VAL A 89 -12.26 -4.84 -14.01
C VAL A 89 -13.15 -4.93 -15.27
N LEU A 90 -12.56 -4.81 -16.46
CA LEU A 90 -13.26 -4.85 -17.73
C LEU A 90 -13.36 -6.26 -18.35
N GLU A 91 -12.99 -7.32 -17.62
CA GLU A 91 -12.92 -8.69 -18.15
C GLU A 91 -14.23 -9.14 -18.81
N HIS A 92 -15.37 -8.77 -18.20
CA HIS A 92 -16.71 -9.15 -18.64
C HIS A 92 -17.34 -8.19 -19.67
N ARG A 93 -16.56 -7.24 -20.24
CA ARG A 93 -17.06 -6.24 -21.20
C ARG A 93 -16.77 -6.66 -22.66
N PRO A 94 -17.57 -6.22 -23.64
CA PRO A 94 -17.31 -6.48 -25.05
C PRO A 94 -15.92 -6.02 -25.47
N ALA A 95 -15.24 -6.81 -26.30
CA ALA A 95 -13.83 -6.61 -26.66
C ALA A 95 -13.54 -5.20 -27.22
N ALA A 96 -14.42 -4.69 -28.09
CA ALA A 96 -14.28 -3.35 -28.66
C ALA A 96 -14.35 -2.23 -27.60
N LEU A 97 -15.30 -2.34 -26.67
CA LEU A 97 -15.44 -1.40 -25.56
C LEU A 97 -14.26 -1.49 -24.60
N ARG A 98 -13.81 -2.73 -24.28
CA ARG A 98 -12.63 -2.96 -23.43
C ARG A 98 -11.39 -2.31 -24.03
N LEU A 99 -11.14 -2.52 -25.32
CA LEU A 99 -10.00 -1.94 -26.02
C LEU A 99 -10.08 -0.41 -26.06
N LEU A 100 -11.26 0.15 -26.39
CA LEU A 100 -11.47 1.60 -26.39
C LEU A 100 -11.16 2.24 -25.03
N LEU A 101 -11.66 1.65 -23.95
CA LEU A 101 -11.45 2.15 -22.58
C LEU A 101 -9.99 2.03 -22.14
N LEU A 102 -9.32 0.92 -22.48
CA LEU A 102 -7.88 0.74 -22.19
C LEU A 102 -7.02 1.75 -22.96
N MET A 103 -7.33 1.98 -24.25
CA MET A 103 -6.61 2.97 -25.07
C MET A 103 -6.85 4.40 -24.58
N ALA A 104 -8.10 4.74 -24.24
CA ALA A 104 -8.42 6.04 -23.65
C ALA A 104 -7.69 6.24 -22.32
N PHE A 105 -7.68 5.22 -21.45
CA PHE A 105 -6.93 5.27 -20.19
C PHE A 105 -5.43 5.44 -20.42
N ALA A 106 -4.83 4.65 -21.32
CA ALA A 106 -3.41 4.75 -21.66
C ALA A 106 -3.05 6.14 -22.19
N LEU A 107 -3.86 6.70 -23.10
CA LEU A 107 -3.63 8.03 -23.66
C LEU A 107 -3.68 9.11 -22.58
N VAL A 108 -4.71 9.10 -21.73
CA VAL A 108 -4.83 10.04 -20.61
C VAL A 108 -3.66 9.86 -19.64
N ALA A 109 -3.28 8.62 -19.36
CA ALA A 109 -2.19 8.33 -18.45
C ALA A 109 -0.83 8.82 -18.95
N VAL A 110 -0.53 8.60 -20.22
CA VAL A 110 0.69 9.10 -20.87
C VAL A 110 0.67 10.62 -20.94
N LEU A 111 -0.43 11.24 -21.35
CA LEU A 111 -0.54 12.70 -21.41
C LEU A 111 -0.31 13.33 -20.03
N PHE A 112 -0.91 12.77 -18.99
CA PHE A 112 -0.72 13.24 -17.61
C PHE A 112 0.73 13.03 -17.16
N HIS A 113 1.34 11.88 -17.46
CA HIS A 113 2.71 11.60 -17.02
C HIS A 113 3.74 12.48 -17.75
N VAL A 114 3.57 12.72 -19.06
CA VAL A 114 4.51 13.56 -19.82
C VAL A 114 4.32 15.05 -19.50
N LEU A 115 3.08 15.51 -19.32
CA LEU A 115 2.79 16.93 -19.15
C LEU A 115 2.85 17.39 -17.69
N LEU A 116 2.37 16.57 -16.75
CA LEU A 116 2.16 16.96 -15.35
C LEU A 116 3.15 16.32 -14.40
N ALA A 117 3.69 15.11 -14.67
CA ALA A 117 4.64 14.47 -13.75
C ALA A 117 5.88 15.30 -13.39
N PRO A 118 6.57 15.99 -14.34
CA PRO A 118 7.74 16.80 -13.98
C PRO A 118 7.37 18.04 -13.14
N LEU A 119 6.14 18.52 -13.24
CA LEU A 119 5.63 19.62 -12.42
C LEU A 119 5.21 19.11 -11.04
N THR A 120 4.55 17.96 -10.97
CA THR A 120 4.06 17.38 -9.71
C THR A 120 5.19 16.79 -8.86
N SER A 121 6.25 16.24 -9.46
CA SER A 121 7.41 15.72 -8.72
C SER A 121 8.17 16.78 -7.93
N LEU A 122 7.96 18.07 -8.24
CA LEU A 122 8.50 19.19 -7.46
C LEU A 122 7.75 19.42 -6.13
N PHE A 123 6.48 18.99 -6.06
CA PHE A 123 5.60 19.25 -4.92
C PHE A 123 5.14 17.98 -4.20
N HIS A 124 5.33 16.82 -4.81
CA HIS A 124 4.79 15.56 -4.31
C HIS A 124 5.78 14.41 -4.55
N THR A 125 5.94 13.58 -3.52
CA THR A 125 6.76 12.37 -3.54
C THR A 125 5.85 11.16 -3.56
N HIS A 126 6.09 10.26 -4.51
CA HIS A 126 5.27 9.06 -4.70
C HIS A 126 5.23 8.24 -3.41
N PHE A 127 4.08 7.63 -3.10
CA PHE A 127 3.93 6.89 -1.84
C PHE A 127 4.97 5.77 -1.69
N TYR A 128 5.34 5.14 -2.81
CA TYR A 128 6.31 4.05 -2.82
C TYR A 128 7.69 4.55 -2.37
N ASP A 129 8.17 5.65 -2.95
CA ASP A 129 9.44 6.29 -2.54
C ASP A 129 9.42 6.71 -1.07
N ARG A 130 8.29 7.25 -0.62
CA ARG A 130 8.12 7.64 0.80
C ARG A 130 8.14 6.47 1.76
N LEU A 131 7.69 5.29 1.31
CA LEU A 131 7.77 4.08 2.11
C LEU A 131 9.18 3.49 2.16
N LEU A 132 9.94 3.55 1.05
CA LEU A 132 11.33 3.09 1.02
C LEU A 132 12.13 3.76 2.15
N ASP A 133 12.04 5.09 2.23
CA ASP A 133 12.78 5.91 3.21
C ASP A 133 12.00 6.18 4.51
N ALA A 134 10.88 5.47 4.76
CA ALA A 134 10.03 5.75 5.91
C ALA A 134 10.81 5.65 7.23
N ALA A 135 10.63 6.63 8.13
CA ALA A 135 11.33 6.64 9.42
C ALA A 135 10.77 5.63 10.44
N SER A 136 9.68 4.90 10.13
CA SER A 136 9.17 3.80 10.95
C SER A 136 10.23 2.70 11.10
N ARG A 137 10.27 2.09 12.29
CA ARG A 137 11.24 1.01 12.64
C ARG A 137 10.58 -0.21 13.29
N TRP A 138 9.25 -0.25 13.35
CA TRP A 138 8.54 -1.42 13.84
C TRP A 138 8.59 -2.58 12.83
N PRO A 139 8.40 -3.83 13.28
CA PRO A 139 8.36 -4.99 12.39
C PRO A 139 7.34 -4.86 11.25
N GLU A 140 7.68 -5.40 10.08
CA GLU A 140 6.88 -5.37 8.86
C GLU A 140 6.72 -6.80 8.31
N LEU A 141 5.51 -7.17 7.86
CA LEU A 141 5.20 -8.43 7.18
C LEU A 141 4.64 -8.14 5.79
N TYR A 142 5.25 -8.69 4.75
CA TYR A 142 4.81 -8.55 3.36
C TYR A 142 4.21 -9.86 2.85
N LEU A 143 2.94 -9.83 2.50
CA LEU A 143 2.20 -10.94 1.89
C LEU A 143 1.95 -10.57 0.43
N TYR A 144 2.51 -11.35 -0.49
CA TYR A 144 2.43 -11.08 -1.92
C TYR A 144 2.42 -12.37 -2.73
N SER A 145 2.26 -12.28 -4.04
CA SER A 145 2.26 -13.44 -4.94
C SER A 145 2.92 -13.09 -6.26
N ARG A 146 3.75 -13.99 -6.79
CA ARG A 146 4.25 -13.88 -8.18
C ARG A 146 3.14 -13.96 -9.24
N ALA A 147 1.97 -14.49 -8.90
CA ALA A 147 0.78 -14.48 -9.76
C ALA A 147 -0.10 -13.22 -9.60
N ASP A 148 0.30 -12.26 -8.75
CA ASP A 148 -0.39 -10.98 -8.67
C ASP A 148 -0.10 -10.13 -9.94
N GLU A 149 -1.16 -9.93 -10.74
CA GLU A 149 -1.07 -9.17 -11.98
C GLU A 149 -1.17 -7.64 -11.78
N VAL A 150 -1.56 -7.20 -10.58
CA VAL A 150 -1.79 -5.79 -10.23
C VAL A 150 -0.55 -5.20 -9.57
N VAL A 151 -0.02 -5.86 -8.55
CA VAL A 151 1.24 -5.49 -7.88
C VAL A 151 2.26 -6.58 -8.13
N LEU A 152 3.38 -6.20 -8.76
CA LEU A 152 4.39 -7.17 -9.13
C LEU A 152 5.23 -7.56 -7.91
N ALA A 153 5.49 -8.87 -7.78
CA ALA A 153 6.35 -9.41 -6.71
C ALA A 153 7.69 -8.67 -6.59
N ARG A 154 8.34 -8.35 -7.72
CA ARG A 154 9.60 -7.60 -7.73
C ARG A 154 9.53 -6.23 -7.05
N ASP A 155 8.37 -5.56 -7.11
CA ASP A 155 8.20 -4.24 -6.50
C ASP A 155 8.08 -4.41 -4.97
N VAL A 156 7.44 -5.49 -4.50
CA VAL A 156 7.39 -5.84 -3.07
C VAL A 156 8.77 -6.28 -2.56
N GLU A 157 9.47 -7.13 -3.32
CA GLU A 157 10.81 -7.61 -2.98
C GLU A 157 11.82 -6.45 -2.86
N ARG A 158 11.79 -5.48 -3.78
CA ARG A 158 12.59 -4.26 -3.69
C ARG A 158 12.29 -3.45 -2.43
N MET A 159 11.02 -3.36 -2.04
CA MET A 159 10.63 -2.71 -0.79
C MET A 159 11.23 -3.46 0.41
N VAL A 160 11.06 -4.78 0.47
CA VAL A 160 11.63 -5.64 1.53
C VAL A 160 13.14 -5.40 1.67
N GLU A 161 13.88 -5.40 0.57
CA GLU A 161 15.33 -5.15 0.57
C GLU A 161 15.68 -3.77 1.15
N ALA A 162 14.98 -2.71 0.72
CA ALA A 162 15.20 -1.36 1.22
C ALA A 162 14.92 -1.24 2.73
N ARG A 163 13.82 -1.85 3.21
CA ARG A 163 13.44 -1.82 4.63
C ARG A 163 14.42 -2.61 5.49
N LEU A 164 14.90 -3.76 5.02
CA LEU A 164 15.98 -4.51 5.66
C LEU A 164 17.27 -3.68 5.75
N ALA A 165 17.63 -2.94 4.69
CA ALA A 165 18.79 -2.03 4.69
C ALA A 165 18.66 -0.91 5.74
N HIS A 166 17.43 -0.48 6.03
CA HIS A 166 17.12 0.44 7.14
C HIS A 166 17.03 -0.23 8.52
N ARG A 167 17.45 -1.50 8.64
CA ARG A 167 17.43 -2.30 9.87
C ARG A 167 16.04 -2.50 10.47
N VAL A 168 15.02 -2.52 9.61
CA VAL A 168 13.66 -2.89 10.01
C VAL A 168 13.57 -4.41 10.03
N LEU A 169 12.91 -4.98 11.04
CA LEU A 169 12.61 -6.41 11.07
C LEU A 169 11.54 -6.69 10.01
N VAL A 170 11.91 -7.38 8.94
CA VAL A 170 11.01 -7.69 7.83
C VAL A 170 10.82 -9.19 7.68
N HIS A 171 9.57 -9.61 7.57
CA HIS A 171 9.18 -10.93 7.11
C HIS A 171 8.45 -10.79 5.77
N SER A 172 8.67 -11.72 4.84
CA SER A 172 7.98 -11.70 3.54
C SER A 172 7.59 -13.10 3.10
N VAL A 173 6.43 -13.23 2.47
CA VAL A 173 5.87 -14.50 2.00
C VAL A 173 5.29 -14.31 0.61
N ASP A 174 5.83 -15.08 -0.33
CA ASP A 174 5.29 -15.25 -1.68
C ASP A 174 4.34 -16.46 -1.71
N PHE A 175 3.06 -16.19 -2.00
CA PHE A 175 2.02 -17.20 -2.16
C PHE A 175 2.04 -17.89 -3.53
N VAL A 176 2.93 -17.48 -4.44
CA VAL A 176 3.22 -18.06 -5.76
C VAL A 176 2.08 -17.95 -6.78
N SER A 177 0.86 -18.33 -6.42
CA SER A 177 -0.27 -18.53 -7.34
C SER A 177 -1.57 -17.82 -6.98
N SER A 178 -1.71 -17.24 -5.78
CA SER A 178 -2.92 -16.46 -5.47
C SER A 178 -2.99 -15.17 -6.26
N ALA A 179 -4.19 -14.76 -6.63
CA ALA A 179 -4.45 -13.46 -7.26
C ALA A 179 -4.29 -12.29 -6.27
N HIS A 180 -4.33 -11.07 -6.79
CA HIS A 180 -4.30 -9.82 -6.02
C HIS A 180 -5.33 -9.83 -4.88
N VAL A 181 -4.88 -9.57 -3.64
CA VAL A 181 -5.70 -9.49 -2.42
C VAL A 181 -6.54 -10.76 -2.16
N SER A 182 -6.10 -11.89 -2.72
CA SER A 182 -6.83 -13.17 -2.63
C SER A 182 -6.12 -14.19 -1.74
N HIS A 183 -5.00 -13.82 -1.09
CA HIS A 183 -4.20 -14.73 -0.26
C HIS A 183 -5.01 -15.42 0.84
N LEU A 184 -5.84 -14.67 1.59
CA LEU A 184 -6.73 -15.24 2.60
C LEU A 184 -7.79 -16.18 2.00
N ARG A 185 -8.31 -15.86 0.81
CA ARG A 185 -9.33 -16.67 0.16
C ARG A 185 -8.76 -17.99 -0.34
N ASP A 186 -7.59 -17.93 -0.96
CA ASP A 186 -6.98 -19.07 -1.64
C ASP A 186 -6.21 -19.96 -0.62
N TYR A 187 -5.67 -19.37 0.46
CA TYR A 187 -4.86 -20.04 1.49
C TYR A 187 -5.26 -19.66 2.93
N PRO A 188 -6.52 -19.89 3.36
CA PRO A 188 -7.06 -19.34 4.60
C PRO A 188 -6.26 -19.74 5.85
N THR A 189 -6.00 -21.03 6.04
CA THR A 189 -5.27 -21.52 7.21
C THR A 189 -3.84 -21.00 7.26
N TYR A 190 -3.14 -21.01 6.12
CA TYR A 190 -1.76 -20.56 6.05
C TYR A 190 -1.66 -19.05 6.28
N TYR A 191 -2.48 -18.27 5.56
CA TYR A 191 -2.56 -16.82 5.72
C TYR A 191 -2.86 -16.42 7.17
N THR A 192 -3.90 -17.00 7.78
CA THR A 192 -4.26 -16.68 9.18
C THR A 192 -3.12 -17.03 10.13
N SER A 193 -2.43 -18.15 9.91
CA SER A 193 -1.29 -18.53 10.76
C SER A 193 -0.15 -17.51 10.69
N LEU A 194 0.16 -16.98 9.50
CA LEU A 194 1.19 -15.96 9.30
C LEU A 194 0.82 -14.66 10.04
N CYS A 195 -0.40 -14.17 9.83
CA CYS A 195 -0.88 -12.93 10.46
C CYS A 195 -0.91 -13.05 11.99
N VAL A 196 -1.44 -14.16 12.52
CA VAL A 196 -1.53 -14.37 13.97
C VAL A 196 -0.15 -14.52 14.60
N ASN A 197 0.76 -15.26 13.97
CA ASN A 197 2.12 -15.44 14.49
C ASN A 197 2.89 -14.11 14.48
N PHE A 198 2.77 -13.33 13.40
CA PHE A 198 3.38 -12.00 13.32
C PHE A 198 2.83 -11.06 14.40
N MET A 199 1.50 -10.99 14.55
CA MET A 199 0.86 -10.20 15.61
C MET A 199 1.36 -10.59 17.00
N ARG A 200 1.48 -11.88 17.29
CA ARG A 200 2.04 -12.36 18.58
C ARG A 200 3.48 -11.91 18.77
N SER A 201 4.32 -12.02 17.73
CA SER A 201 5.71 -11.56 17.82
C SER A 201 5.82 -10.05 18.08
N CYS A 202 4.92 -9.24 17.52
CA CYS A 202 4.94 -7.78 17.71
C CYS A 202 4.60 -7.34 19.14
N VAL A 203 3.77 -8.09 19.86
CA VAL A 203 3.31 -7.72 21.22
C VAL A 203 4.20 -8.30 22.31
N GLN A 204 4.95 -9.36 22.00
CA GLN A 204 5.88 -10.02 22.94
C GLN A 204 7.29 -9.39 22.97
N CYS A 205 7.55 -8.41 22.10
CA CYS A 205 8.80 -7.63 22.07
C CYS A 205 8.77 -6.42 23.03
#